data_AF-A0A7S2RF88-F1
#
_entry.id   AF-A0A7S2RF88-F1
#
_cell.length_a   1.000
_cell.length_b   1.000
_cell.length_c   1.000
_cell.angle_alpha   90.00
_cell.angle_beta   90.00
_cell.angle_gamma   90.00
#
_symmetry.space_group_name_H-M   'P 1'
#
loop_
_entity.id
_entity.type
_entity.pdbx_description
1 polymer ?
#
loop_
_entity_poly.entity_id
_entity_poly.type
_entity_poly.pdbx_seq_one_letter_code
_entity_poly.pdbx_strand_id
1 'polypeptide(L)'
;YGMRGRLGPLREKTLRAVFRDLDQREHKGITGQDRVSMPFLSSTFSAEWMASVRTGASTTTAARDSFMMDLGAGLVGERDGYISLPQFIDMYEDLGALEPSDDAFIFMVCESWGYSDRKKLYAPARDTKGAMPSEDAAGERRPASAASRSTEGDRKPR
;
A
#
# COMPACT_ATOMS: atom_id res chain seq x y z
N TYR A 1 18.71 -16.70 -19.34
CA TYR A 1 18.28 -15.94 -18.16
C TYR A 1 19.09 -14.66 -18.08
N GLY A 2 18.65 -13.62 -18.79
CA GLY A 2 19.29 -12.31 -18.74
C GLY A 2 19.15 -11.73 -17.34
N MET A 3 20.21 -11.08 -16.85
CA MET A 3 20.25 -10.52 -15.50
C MET A 3 19.15 -9.48 -15.34
N ARG A 4 18.03 -9.91 -14.74
CA ARG A 4 17.01 -9.02 -14.23
C ARG A 4 17.69 -8.10 -13.20
N GLY A 5 17.81 -6.82 -13.56
CA GLY A 5 18.45 -5.84 -12.70
C GLY A 5 17.54 -5.57 -11.51
N ARG A 6 18.00 -5.88 -10.30
CA ARG A 6 17.22 -5.62 -9.07
C ARG A 6 16.69 -4.19 -9.11
N LEU A 7 15.38 -4.03 -8.97
CA LEU A 7 14.77 -2.71 -8.79
C LEU A 7 15.45 -1.96 -7.64
N GLY A 8 15.73 -0.68 -7.85
CA GLY A 8 16.24 0.18 -6.78
C GLY A 8 15.26 0.26 -5.61
N PRO A 9 15.75 0.53 -4.38
CA PRO A 9 14.93 0.51 -3.16
C PRO A 9 13.76 1.50 -3.19
N LEU A 10 13.90 2.63 -3.91
CA LEU A 10 12.84 3.62 -4.06
C LEU A 10 11.71 3.12 -4.99
N ARG A 11 12.07 2.42 -6.07
CA ARG A 11 11.12 1.82 -7.01
C ARG A 11 10.33 0.71 -6.32
N GLU A 12 11.01 -0.15 -5.57
CA GLU A 12 10.36 -1.20 -4.79
C GLU A 12 9.40 -0.63 -3.72
N LYS A 13 9.84 0.40 -2.98
CA LYS A 13 8.98 1.11 -2.01
C LYS A 13 7.72 1.67 -2.69
N THR A 14 7.86 2.19 -3.90
CA THR A 14 6.76 2.73 -4.69
C THR A 14 5.77 1.64 -5.08
N LEU A 15 6.26 0.53 -5.64
CA LEU A 15 5.42 -0.60 -6.04
C LEU A 15 4.66 -1.17 -4.84
N ARG A 16 5.32 -1.31 -3.68
CA ARG A 16 4.67 -1.75 -2.43
C ARG A 16 3.57 -0.79 -1.96
N ALA A 17 3.83 0.52 -2.03
CA ALA A 17 2.87 1.53 -1.62
C ALA A 17 1.63 1.56 -2.53
N VAL A 18 1.85 1.43 -3.84
CA VAL A 18 0.79 1.36 -4.85
C VAL A 18 -0.01 0.08 -4.70
N PHE A 19 0.65 -1.08 -4.57
CA PHE A 19 -0.04 -2.36 -4.39
C PHE A 19 -0.92 -2.37 -3.14
N ARG A 20 -0.44 -1.79 -2.04
CA ARG A 20 -1.25 -1.64 -0.81
C ARG A 20 -2.48 -0.77 -1.03
N ASP A 21 -2.39 0.29 -1.84
CA ASP A 21 -3.53 1.12 -2.20
C ASP A 21 -4.54 0.33 -3.07
N LEU A 22 -4.05 -0.47 -4.01
CA LEU A 22 -4.88 -1.37 -4.82
C LEU A 22 -5.64 -2.38 -3.95
N ASP A 23 -4.94 -3.07 -3.04
CA ASP A 23 -5.51 -4.04 -2.08
C ASP A 23 -6.59 -3.38 -1.21
N GLN A 24 -6.32 -2.20 -0.67
CA GLN A 24 -7.29 -1.45 0.14
C GLN A 24 -8.53 -1.04 -0.66
N ARG A 25 -8.38 -0.65 -1.92
CA ARG A 25 -9.50 -0.24 -2.78
C ARG A 25 -10.37 -1.42 -3.22
N GLU A 26 -9.75 -2.55 -3.55
CA GLU A 26 -10.49 -3.76 -3.91
C GLU A 26 -11.25 -4.33 -2.71
N HIS A 27 -10.56 -4.50 -1.58
CA HIS A 27 -11.12 -5.14 -0.39
C HIS A 27 -11.79 -4.15 0.57
N LYS A 28 -12.10 -2.92 0.11
CA LYS A 28 -12.78 -1.86 0.87
C LYS A 28 -12.18 -1.61 2.25
N GLY A 29 -10.86 -1.65 2.36
CA GLY A 29 -10.11 -1.40 3.59
C GLY A 29 -9.84 -2.65 4.46
N ILE A 30 -10.22 -3.85 4.02
CA ILE A 30 -9.74 -5.09 4.63
C ILE A 30 -8.29 -5.29 4.19
N THR A 31 -7.36 -5.13 5.12
CA THR A 31 -5.91 -5.27 4.86
C THR A 31 -5.44 -6.69 5.16
N GLY A 32 -4.48 -7.19 4.38
CA GLY A 32 -3.82 -8.48 4.64
C GLY A 32 -4.30 -9.66 3.80
N GLN A 33 -4.97 -9.39 2.67
CA GLN A 33 -5.18 -10.41 1.63
C GLN A 33 -3.92 -10.59 0.76
N ASP A 34 -3.05 -9.57 0.70
CA ASP A 34 -1.81 -9.52 -0.08
C ASP A 34 -1.99 -9.95 -1.55
N ARG A 35 -3.21 -9.79 -2.08
CA ARG A 35 -3.60 -10.25 -3.41
C ARG A 35 -4.69 -9.38 -3.99
N VAL A 36 -4.56 -9.07 -5.28
CA VAL A 36 -5.48 -8.21 -6.03
C VAL A 36 -6.04 -8.97 -7.22
N SER A 37 -7.35 -8.89 -7.50
CA SER A 37 -7.95 -9.63 -8.61
C SER A 37 -7.66 -9.01 -9.98
N MET A 38 -7.48 -9.88 -10.98
CA MET A 38 -7.26 -9.48 -12.38
C MET A 38 -8.37 -8.58 -12.94
N PRO A 39 -9.68 -8.84 -12.70
CA PRO A 39 -10.74 -7.96 -13.18
C PRO A 39 -10.64 -6.54 -12.60
N PHE A 40 -10.30 -6.41 -11.31
CA PHE A 40 -10.13 -5.11 -10.66
C PHE A 40 -8.91 -4.35 -11.20
N LEU A 41 -7.79 -5.05 -11.43
CA LEU A 41 -6.60 -4.47 -12.04
C LEU A 41 -6.89 -3.96 -13.46
N SER A 42 -7.58 -4.77 -14.26
CA SER A 42 -7.96 -4.40 -15.63
C SER A 42 -8.92 -3.21 -15.69
N SER A 43 -9.81 -3.05 -14.70
CA SER A 43 -10.73 -1.90 -14.66
C SER A 43 -10.05 -0.61 -14.19
N THR A 44 -8.96 -0.74 -13.42
CA THR A 44 -8.33 0.44 -12.82
C THR A 44 -7.08 0.92 -13.55
N PHE A 45 -6.42 0.05 -14.30
CA PHE A 45 -5.17 0.41 -14.97
C PHE A 45 -5.40 1.40 -16.12
N SER A 46 -4.61 2.48 -16.12
CA SER A 46 -4.50 3.42 -17.23
C SER A 46 -3.18 3.24 -17.98
N ALA A 47 -3.28 2.96 -19.29
CA ALA A 47 -2.14 2.82 -20.19
C ALA A 47 -1.68 4.14 -20.81
N GLU A 48 -2.32 5.27 -20.51
CA GLU A 48 -2.06 6.57 -21.16
C GLU A 48 -0.61 7.05 -21.00
N TRP A 49 0.04 6.64 -19.91
CA TRP A 49 1.40 7.03 -19.57
C TRP A 49 2.47 6.04 -20.02
N MET A 50 2.07 4.94 -20.68
CA MET A 50 3.03 3.99 -21.27
C MET A 50 3.77 4.65 -22.45
N ALA A 51 5.06 4.37 -22.57
CA ALA A 51 5.90 4.92 -23.63
C ALA A 51 5.36 4.60 -25.03
N SER A 52 4.80 3.40 -25.25
CA SER A 52 4.19 2.98 -26.52
C SER A 52 2.96 3.82 -26.90
N VAL A 53 2.18 4.27 -25.92
CA VAL A 53 1.01 5.13 -26.15
C VAL A 53 1.45 6.56 -26.41
N ARG A 54 2.39 7.08 -25.63
CA ARG A 54 2.90 8.46 -25.79
C ARG A 54 3.64 8.69 -27.09
N THR A 55 4.29 7.66 -27.63
CA THR A 55 4.97 7.70 -28.93
C THR A 55 4.02 7.46 -30.11
N GLY A 56 2.75 7.15 -29.84
CA GLY A 56 1.76 6.80 -30.87
C GLY A 56 1.97 5.42 -31.50
N ALA A 57 2.90 4.62 -30.98
CA ALA A 57 3.17 3.26 -31.46
C ALA A 57 2.04 2.28 -31.10
N SER A 58 1.22 2.59 -30.11
CA SER A 58 0.07 1.79 -29.69
C SER A 58 -1.08 2.66 -29.20
N THR A 59 -2.31 2.16 -29.31
CA THR A 59 -3.47 2.80 -28.66
C THR A 59 -3.52 2.43 -27.19
N THR A 60 -4.17 3.28 -26.36
CA THR A 60 -4.36 3.03 -24.93
C THR A 60 -4.98 1.66 -24.66
N THR A 61 -5.96 1.26 -25.47
CA THR A 61 -6.60 -0.07 -25.36
C THR A 61 -5.65 -1.20 -25.68
N ALA A 62 -4.89 -1.11 -26.80
CA ALA A 62 -3.96 -2.16 -27.19
C ALA A 62 -2.80 -2.31 -26.20
N ALA A 63 -2.26 -1.20 -25.70
CA ALA A 63 -1.21 -1.22 -24.69
C ALA A 63 -1.69 -1.81 -23.36
N ARG A 64 -2.92 -1.45 -22.93
CA ARG A 64 -3.56 -2.06 -21.75
C ARG A 64 -3.74 -3.56 -21.94
N ASP A 65 -4.31 -3.99 -23.06
CA ASP A 65 -4.66 -5.38 -23.27
C ASP A 65 -3.40 -6.25 -23.41
N SER A 66 -2.34 -5.74 -24.07
CA SER A 66 -1.03 -6.38 -24.09
C SER A 66 -0.45 -6.51 -22.68
N PHE A 67 -0.49 -5.44 -21.90
CA PHE A 67 0.02 -5.45 -20.53
C PHE A 67 -0.73 -6.43 -19.64
N MET A 68 -2.06 -6.49 -19.75
CA MET A 68 -2.89 -7.47 -19.01
C MET A 68 -2.66 -8.90 -19.48
N MET A 69 -2.35 -9.11 -20.76
CA MET A 69 -2.00 -10.41 -21.31
C MET A 69 -0.64 -10.89 -20.80
N ASP A 70 0.36 -10.01 -20.73
CA ASP A 70 1.68 -10.32 -20.17
C ASP A 70 1.58 -10.62 -18.65
N LEU A 71 0.77 -9.82 -17.95
CA LEU A 71 0.43 -10.02 -16.55
C LEU A 71 -0.28 -11.38 -16.33
N GLY A 72 -1.24 -11.71 -17.19
CA GLY A 72 -1.93 -13.02 -17.20
C GLY A 72 -1.02 -14.19 -17.59
N ALA A 73 -0.04 -13.97 -18.47
CA ALA A 73 0.92 -14.98 -18.87
C ALA A 73 1.92 -15.31 -17.75
N GLY A 74 2.28 -14.31 -16.93
CA GLY A 74 3.04 -14.51 -15.69
C GLY A 74 2.31 -15.35 -14.63
N LEU A 75 0.96 -15.39 -14.71
CA LEU A 75 0.09 -16.17 -13.83
C LEU A 75 -0.17 -17.60 -14.32
N VAL A 76 0.45 -18.07 -15.42
CA VAL A 76 0.18 -19.41 -15.98
C VAL A 76 0.47 -20.55 -14.98
N GLY A 77 1.21 -20.28 -13.89
CA GLY A 77 1.37 -21.20 -12.76
C GLY A 77 0.30 -21.12 -11.66
N GLU A 78 -0.36 -19.97 -11.48
CA GLU A 78 -1.38 -19.71 -10.44
C GLU A 78 -2.71 -19.33 -11.12
N ARG A 79 -3.61 -20.30 -11.30
CA ARG A 79 -4.91 -20.17 -12.00
C ARG A 79 -5.98 -19.44 -11.19
N ASP A 80 -5.56 -18.66 -10.21
CA ASP A 80 -6.42 -18.21 -9.12
C ASP A 80 -7.14 -16.91 -9.51
N GLY A 81 -6.67 -16.23 -10.55
CA GLY A 81 -7.21 -14.94 -11.01
C GLY A 81 -6.82 -13.76 -10.12
N TYR A 82 -5.83 -13.96 -9.24
CA TYR A 82 -5.28 -12.96 -8.33
C TYR A 82 -3.79 -12.77 -8.58
N ILE A 83 -3.29 -11.58 -8.21
CA ILE A 83 -1.87 -11.22 -8.26
C ILE A 83 -1.39 -10.88 -6.88
N SER A 84 -0.29 -11.51 -6.49
CA SER A 84 0.44 -11.21 -5.26
C SER A 84 1.43 -10.07 -5.45
N LEU A 85 1.85 -9.45 -4.35
CA LEU A 85 2.86 -8.39 -4.36
C LEU A 85 4.18 -8.80 -5.05
N PRO A 86 4.76 -10.01 -4.83
CA PRO A 86 5.97 -10.43 -5.55
C PRO A 86 5.77 -10.47 -7.07
N GLN A 87 4.65 -11.00 -7.55
CA GLN A 87 4.34 -11.03 -8.99
C GLN A 87 4.17 -9.62 -9.56
N PHE A 88 3.55 -8.73 -8.79
CA PHE A 88 3.42 -7.33 -9.16
C PHE A 88 4.78 -6.65 -9.29
N ILE A 89 5.73 -6.94 -8.39
CA ILE A 89 7.10 -6.40 -8.45
C ILE A 89 7.86 -6.99 -9.64
N ASP A 90 7.82 -8.30 -9.84
CA ASP A 90 8.50 -9.00 -10.94
C ASP A 90 8.10 -8.45 -12.31
N MET A 91 6.82 -8.13 -12.50
CA MET A 91 6.33 -7.50 -13.74
C MET A 91 7.01 -6.15 -14.02
N TYR A 92 7.23 -5.36 -12.98
CA TYR A 92 7.84 -4.05 -13.11
C TYR A 92 9.38 -4.10 -13.16
N GLU A 93 9.99 -5.27 -13.02
CA GLU A 93 11.44 -5.42 -13.12
C GLU A 93 11.91 -5.18 -14.56
N ASP A 94 11.21 -5.74 -15.55
CA ASP A 94 11.51 -5.54 -16.97
C ASP A 94 11.18 -4.11 -17.42
N LEU A 95 10.09 -3.53 -16.94
CA LEU A 95 9.75 -2.13 -17.21
C LEU A 95 10.70 -1.14 -16.54
N GLY A 96 11.17 -1.46 -15.33
CA GLY A 96 12.17 -0.69 -14.61
C GLY A 96 13.51 -0.68 -15.34
N ALA A 97 13.91 -1.80 -15.95
CA ALA A 97 15.13 -1.87 -16.74
C ALA A 97 15.11 -0.96 -17.98
N LEU A 98 13.93 -0.67 -18.52
CA LEU A 98 13.75 0.21 -19.68
C LEU A 98 13.72 1.70 -19.33
N GLU A 99 13.38 2.06 -18.09
CA GLU A 99 13.30 3.44 -17.63
C GLU A 99 14.53 3.83 -16.78
N PRO A 100 15.44 4.66 -17.32
CA PRO A 100 16.65 5.06 -16.60
C PRO A 100 16.38 5.99 -15.40
N SER A 101 15.26 6.73 -15.40
CA SER A 101 14.96 7.69 -14.33
C SER A 101 13.98 7.14 -13.30
N ASP A 102 14.38 7.13 -12.03
CA ASP A 102 13.51 6.74 -10.92
C ASP A 102 12.25 7.61 -10.85
N ASP A 103 12.37 8.92 -11.09
CA ASP A 103 11.24 9.85 -11.04
C ASP A 103 10.23 9.59 -12.17
N ALA A 104 10.72 9.29 -13.38
CA ALA A 104 9.87 8.95 -14.51
C ALA A 104 9.16 7.61 -14.27
N PHE A 105 9.88 6.62 -13.71
CA PHE A 105 9.30 5.34 -13.32
C PHE A 105 8.21 5.50 -12.26
N ILE A 106 8.49 6.23 -11.17
CA ILE A 106 7.53 6.49 -10.09
C ILE A 106 6.32 7.24 -10.61
N PHE A 107 6.53 8.26 -11.44
CA PHE A 107 5.45 9.03 -12.04
C PHE A 107 4.53 8.14 -12.89
N MET A 108 5.11 7.35 -13.80
CA MET A 108 4.38 6.42 -14.64
C MET A 108 3.57 5.43 -13.81
N VAL A 109 4.19 4.76 -12.84
CA VAL A 109 3.51 3.77 -11.99
C VAL A 109 2.36 4.41 -11.23
N CYS A 110 2.59 5.57 -10.60
CA CYS A 110 1.54 6.22 -9.82
C CYS A 110 0.37 6.69 -10.68
N GLU A 111 0.62 7.28 -11.85
CA GLU A 111 -0.46 7.70 -12.75
C GLU A 111 -1.23 6.50 -13.34
N SER A 112 -0.52 5.44 -13.74
CA SER A 112 -1.16 4.23 -14.28
C SER A 112 -2.11 3.54 -13.30
N TRP A 113 -1.90 3.70 -11.99
CA TRP A 113 -2.73 3.10 -10.94
C TRP A 113 -3.59 4.11 -10.17
N GLY A 114 -3.54 5.40 -10.51
CA GLY A 114 -4.26 6.47 -9.81
C GLY A 114 -3.77 6.74 -8.38
N TYR A 115 -2.51 6.42 -8.07
CA TYR A 115 -1.93 6.61 -6.74
C TYR A 115 -1.64 8.09 -6.47
N SER A 116 -2.48 8.70 -5.62
CA SER A 116 -2.42 10.14 -5.32
C SER A 116 -1.36 10.53 -4.28
N ASP A 117 -0.88 9.57 -3.50
CA ASP A 117 -0.04 9.79 -2.30
C ASP A 117 1.48 9.84 -2.59
N ARG A 118 1.88 10.25 -3.79
CA ARG A 118 3.29 10.30 -4.24
C ARG A 118 4.24 11.01 -3.28
N LYS A 119 3.77 12.07 -2.60
CA LYS A 119 4.57 12.84 -1.64
C LYS A 119 5.09 11.99 -0.48
N LYS A 120 4.41 10.89 -0.13
CA LYS A 120 4.83 9.96 0.94
C LYS A 120 5.99 9.05 0.52
N LEU A 121 6.25 8.91 -0.78
CA LEU A 121 7.33 8.08 -1.32
C LEU A 121 8.70 8.71 -1.09
N TYR A 122 8.78 10.03 -1.33
CA TYR A 122 9.97 10.86 -1.13
C TYR A 122 10.16 11.34 0.31
N ALA A 123 9.14 11.16 1.17
CA ALA A 123 9.32 11.43 2.58
C ALA A 123 10.40 10.48 3.13
N PRO A 124 11.43 11.01 3.83
CA PRO A 124 12.37 10.15 4.54
C PRO A 124 11.55 9.25 5.46
N ALA A 125 11.92 7.97 5.52
CA ALA A 125 11.30 7.04 6.46
C ALA A 125 11.35 7.73 7.83
N ARG A 126 10.19 8.14 8.36
CA ARG A 126 10.13 8.54 9.75
C ARG A 126 10.47 7.27 10.51
N ASP A 127 11.68 7.20 11.03
CA ASP A 127 12.10 6.22 12.02
C ASP A 127 11.08 6.26 13.15
N THR A 128 10.04 5.44 13.07
CA THR A 128 9.28 5.01 14.25
C THR A 128 10.09 3.92 14.94
N LYS A 129 11.36 4.22 15.24
CA LYS A 129 12.22 3.43 16.11
C LYS A 129 12.45 4.28 17.35
N GLY A 130 11.44 4.30 18.22
CA GLY A 130 11.43 5.12 19.42
C GLY A 130 10.04 5.37 20.00
N ALA A 131 9.16 4.36 20.00
CA ALA A 131 8.18 4.29 21.08
C ALA A 131 8.98 3.96 22.35
N MET A 132 9.49 4.98 23.03
CA MET A 132 9.90 4.82 24.42
C MET A 132 8.61 4.68 25.25
N PRO A 133 8.46 3.61 26.04
CA PRO A 133 7.48 3.63 27.12
C PRO A 133 7.95 4.70 28.12
N SER A 134 7.16 5.74 28.30
CA SER A 134 7.30 6.61 29.48
C SER A 134 6.79 5.84 30.70
N GLU A 135 7.64 4.93 31.20
CA GLU A 135 7.64 4.52 32.60
C GLU A 135 8.65 5.40 33.36
N ASP A 136 8.28 5.72 34.59
CA ASP A 136 9.02 6.47 35.59
C ASP A 136 9.08 8.01 35.47
N ALA A 137 8.03 8.62 36.03
CA ALA A 137 8.28 9.50 37.16
C ALA A 137 7.51 8.98 38.39
N ALA A 138 8.20 8.13 39.18
CA ALA A 138 8.08 8.13 40.63
C ALA A 138 7.87 9.55 41.18
N GLY A 139 7.05 9.84 42.17
CA GLY A 139 6.53 9.05 43.26
C GLY A 139 6.48 10.02 44.43
N GLU A 140 5.30 10.25 45.01
CA GLU A 140 5.21 10.81 46.35
C GLU A 140 3.99 10.22 47.04
N ARG A 141 4.25 9.65 48.21
CA ARG A 141 3.36 8.81 49.00
C ARG A 141 2.40 9.66 49.84
N ARG A 142 1.11 9.25 49.83
CA ARG A 142 0.17 9.15 50.99
C ARG A 142 -0.22 10.44 51.77
N PRO A 143 -1.26 10.40 52.66
CA PRO A 143 -2.22 9.34 52.95
C PRO A 143 -3.71 9.76 52.91
N ALA A 144 -4.56 8.74 53.00
CA ALA A 144 -5.99 8.81 53.29
C ALA A 144 -6.29 9.34 54.71
N SER A 145 -7.38 10.11 54.83
CA SER A 145 -8.16 10.28 56.06
C SER A 145 -9.57 10.70 55.65
N ALA A 146 -10.54 9.78 55.56
CA ALA A 146 -11.41 9.36 56.66
C ALA A 146 -12.23 10.52 57.28
N ALA A 147 -13.49 10.64 56.87
CA ALA A 147 -14.58 11.08 57.74
C ALA A 147 -15.94 10.64 57.15
N SER A 148 -16.35 9.44 57.54
CA SER A 148 -17.74 9.00 57.51
C SER A 148 -18.59 9.88 58.44
N ARG A 149 -19.85 10.14 58.07
CA ARG A 149 -20.93 10.04 59.06
C ARG A 149 -22.27 9.73 58.39
N SER A 150 -22.74 8.53 58.71
CA SER A 150 -24.05 7.94 58.47
C SER A 150 -25.17 8.65 59.25
N THR A 151 -26.37 8.05 59.15
CA THR A 151 -27.61 8.22 59.93
C THR A 151 -28.59 9.19 59.30
N GLU A 152 -29.89 8.92 59.15
CA GLU A 152 -30.76 7.80 59.54
C GLU A 152 -32.18 8.22 59.13
N GLY A 153 -33.10 7.26 58.92
CA GLY A 153 -34.52 7.51 59.17
C GLY A 153 -35.49 7.16 58.06
N ASP A 154 -35.64 5.86 57.80
CA ASP A 154 -36.95 5.29 57.46
C ASP A 154 -37.89 5.45 58.67
N ARG A 155 -39.06 6.08 58.50
CA ARG A 155 -40.26 5.88 59.33
C ARG A 155 -41.50 6.52 58.70
N LYS A 156 -42.38 5.67 58.15
CA LYS A 156 -43.87 5.80 58.29
C LYS A 156 -44.23 5.74 59.80
N PRO A 157 -45.49 5.97 60.28
CA PRO A 157 -46.79 6.12 59.60
C PRO A 157 -47.72 7.23 60.18
N ARG A 158 -48.83 7.53 59.51
CA ARG A 158 -50.20 7.33 60.05
C ARG A 158 -51.24 7.44 58.94
#